data_AF-A0A9P7S458-F1
#
_entry.id   AF-A0A9P7S458-F1
#
_cell.length_a   1.000
_cell.length_b   1.000
_cell.length_c   1.000
_cell.angle_alpha   90.00
_cell.angle_beta   90.00
_cell.angle_gamma   90.00
#
_symmetry.space_group_name_H-M   'P 1'
#
loop_
_entity.id
_entity.type
_entity.pdbx_description
1 polymer ?
#
loop_
_entity_poly.entity_id
_entity_poly.type
_entity_poly.pdbx_seq_one_letter_code
_entity_poly.pdbx_strand_id
1 'polypeptide(L)'
;MIPDPPSHLSPKPDARCTRPPKSRMGPVYYSWRIRMWIEGTFVLHMLEPWEKLLILLIFLVSLVLLMTGVVRYLPHHLSVMQRRSAYYLWGNENDEGWVLHWIGKAIGSSAVTAEL
;
A
#
# COMPACT_ATOMS: atom_id res chain seq x y z
N MET A 1 -43.02 -34.77 0.48
CA MET A 1 -42.15 -35.15 1.61
C MET A 1 -40.82 -35.60 1.02
N ILE A 2 -39.73 -34.89 1.31
CA ILE A 2 -38.39 -35.28 0.86
C ILE A 2 -37.91 -36.39 1.83
N PRO A 3 -37.47 -37.57 1.35
CA PRO A 3 -36.97 -38.63 2.22
C PRO A 3 -35.71 -38.17 2.95
N ASP A 4 -35.60 -38.50 4.23
CA ASP A 4 -34.39 -38.20 4.98
C ASP A 4 -33.20 -39.00 4.41
N PRO A 5 -32.02 -38.39 4.31
CA PRO A 5 -30.85 -39.07 3.78
C PRO A 5 -30.41 -40.22 4.71
N PRO A 6 -29.81 -41.30 4.14
CA PRO A 6 -29.48 -42.50 4.89
C PRO A 6 -28.41 -42.23 5.97
N SER A 7 -28.62 -42.80 7.17
CA SER A 7 -27.86 -42.53 8.40
C SER A 7 -26.39 -42.98 8.42
N HIS A 8 -25.92 -43.66 7.37
CA HIS A 8 -24.52 -44.10 7.24
C HIS A 8 -23.60 -43.05 6.60
N LEU A 9 -24.15 -41.91 6.17
CA LEU A 9 -23.35 -40.81 5.64
C LEU A 9 -22.48 -40.22 6.76
N SER A 10 -21.19 -40.10 6.49
CA SER A 10 -20.22 -39.43 7.38
C SER A 10 -20.77 -38.08 7.86
N PRO A 11 -20.49 -37.67 9.11
CA PRO A 11 -20.94 -36.38 9.63
C PRO A 11 -20.50 -35.27 8.68
N LYS A 12 -21.43 -34.34 8.39
CA LYS A 12 -21.20 -33.22 7.48
C LYS A 12 -19.89 -32.52 7.88
N PRO A 13 -18.92 -32.33 6.96
CA PRO A 13 -17.62 -31.76 7.31
C PRO A 13 -17.80 -30.37 7.94
N ASP A 14 -17.08 -30.12 9.02
CA ASP A 14 -17.15 -28.86 9.76
C ASP A 14 -16.61 -27.70 8.92
N ALA A 15 -17.49 -27.01 8.19
CA ALA A 15 -17.17 -25.81 7.42
C ALA A 15 -16.95 -24.55 8.29
N ARG A 16 -16.61 -24.72 9.58
CA ARG A 16 -16.45 -23.61 10.53
C ARG A 16 -15.26 -22.71 10.17
N CYS A 17 -14.19 -23.27 9.62
CA CYS A 17 -12.97 -22.55 9.26
C CYS A 17 -13.18 -21.52 8.13
N THR A 18 -14.07 -21.81 7.18
CA THR A 18 -14.35 -20.96 6.01
C THR A 18 -15.55 -20.05 6.20
N ARG A 19 -16.27 -20.15 7.33
CA ARG A 19 -17.46 -19.34 7.58
C ARG A 19 -17.07 -17.89 7.89
N PRO A 20 -17.75 -16.89 7.31
CA PRO A 20 -17.55 -15.50 7.71
C PRO A 20 -17.93 -15.30 9.18
N PRO A 21 -17.16 -14.49 9.93
CA PRO A 21 -17.48 -14.17 11.32
C PRO A 21 -18.82 -13.41 11.39
N LYS A 22 -19.71 -13.84 12.28
CA LYS A 22 -21.03 -13.19 12.48
C LYS A 22 -20.94 -11.88 13.29
N SER A 23 -19.73 -11.48 13.71
CA SER A 23 -19.56 -10.30 14.56
C SER A 23 -19.89 -9.02 13.81
N ARG A 24 -20.58 -8.07 14.46
CA ARG A 24 -20.94 -6.74 13.91
C ARG A 24 -19.73 -5.80 13.74
N MET A 25 -18.54 -6.23 14.14
CA MET A 25 -17.32 -5.43 14.08
C MET A 25 -16.72 -5.46 12.66
N GLY A 26 -16.68 -4.30 12.01
CA GLY A 26 -16.05 -4.11 10.69
C GLY A 26 -14.63 -4.66 10.55
N PRO A 27 -13.69 -4.45 11.51
CA PRO A 27 -12.31 -4.91 11.35
C PRO A 27 -12.19 -6.44 11.33
N VAL A 28 -13.02 -7.16 12.10
CA VAL A 28 -13.00 -8.63 12.15
C VAL A 28 -13.39 -9.23 10.80
N TYR A 29 -14.37 -8.62 10.12
CA TYR A 29 -14.77 -9.03 8.77
C TYR A 29 -13.66 -8.79 7.73
N TYR A 30 -12.97 -7.65 7.83
CA TYR A 30 -11.86 -7.31 6.93
C TYR A 30 -10.66 -8.25 7.10
N SER A 31 -10.27 -8.56 8.34
CA SER A 31 -9.22 -9.54 8.63
C SER A 31 -9.57 -10.94 8.12
N TRP A 32 -10.82 -11.38 8.27
CA TRP A 32 -11.28 -12.64 7.68
C TRP A 32 -11.16 -12.63 6.16
N ARG A 33 -11.54 -11.53 5.51
CA ARG A 33 -11.46 -11.38 4.05
C ARG A 33 -10.03 -11.43 3.54
N ILE A 34 -9.11 -10.70 4.19
CA ILE A 34 -7.68 -10.74 3.87
C ILE A 34 -7.13 -12.15 4.05
N ARG A 35 -7.47 -12.81 5.17
CA ARG A 35 -7.02 -14.18 5.44
C ARG A 35 -7.47 -15.15 4.34
N MET A 36 -8.73 -15.09 3.92
CA MET A 36 -9.26 -15.94 2.85
C MET A 36 -8.60 -15.65 1.50
N TRP A 37 -8.29 -14.38 1.21
CA TRP A 37 -7.56 -14.01 -0.01
C TRP A 37 -6.14 -14.57 0.00
N ILE A 38 -5.42 -14.39 1.10
CA ILE A 38 -4.04 -14.86 1.26
C ILE A 38 -3.97 -16.39 1.23
N GLU A 39 -4.85 -17.08 1.96
CA GLU A 39 -4.92 -18.54 1.99
C GLU A 39 -5.32 -19.11 0.61
N GLY A 40 -6.17 -18.41 -0.13
CA GLY A 40 -6.66 -18.81 -1.44
C GLY A 40 -5.67 -18.57 -2.60
N THR A 41 -4.94 -17.45 -2.61
CA THR A 41 -4.07 -17.11 -3.74
C THR A 41 -2.68 -17.72 -3.67
N PHE A 42 -2.13 -17.93 -2.48
CA PHE A 42 -0.74 -18.36 -2.32
C PHE A 42 -0.55 -19.86 -2.03
N VAL A 43 -1.61 -20.68 -2.08
CA VAL A 43 -1.56 -22.12 -1.74
C VAL A 43 -0.96 -22.36 -0.34
N LEU A 44 -1.00 -21.35 0.54
CA LEU A 44 -0.43 -21.40 1.89
C LEU A 44 -1.17 -22.40 2.77
N HIS A 45 -2.32 -22.90 2.33
CA HIS A 45 -3.06 -23.93 3.04
C HIS A 45 -2.32 -25.28 3.06
N MET A 46 -1.46 -25.58 2.09
CA MET A 46 -0.76 -26.87 1.99
C MET A 46 0.59 -26.90 2.73
N LEU A 47 1.15 -25.74 3.04
CA LEU A 47 2.46 -25.66 3.70
C LEU A 47 2.34 -25.93 5.20
N GLU A 48 3.44 -26.35 5.81
CA GLU A 48 3.51 -26.46 7.26
C GLU A 48 3.50 -25.09 7.93
N PRO A 49 3.04 -24.97 9.20
CA PRO A 49 2.98 -23.68 9.90
C PRO A 49 4.32 -22.95 9.97
N TRP A 50 5.42 -23.69 10.04
CA TRP A 50 6.78 -23.14 10.11
C TRP A 50 7.26 -22.59 8.76
N GLU A 51 6.97 -23.28 7.65
CA GLU A 51 7.35 -22.83 6.30
C GLU A 51 6.65 -21.53 5.92
N LYS A 52 5.37 -21.38 6.30
CA LYS A 52 4.62 -20.14 6.12
C LYS A 52 5.29 -18.96 6.81
N LEU A 53 5.83 -19.19 8.01
CA LEU A 53 6.52 -18.16 8.78
C LEU A 53 7.82 -17.73 8.07
N LEU A 54 8.59 -18.69 7.54
CA LEU A 54 9.80 -18.40 6.77
C LEU A 54 9.50 -17.59 5.50
N ILE A 55 8.50 -18.00 4.71
CA ILE A 55 8.13 -17.29 3.47
C ILE A 55 7.64 -15.87 3.78
N LEU A 56 6.81 -15.70 4.80
CA LEU A 56 6.31 -14.38 5.19
C LEU A 56 7.46 -13.48 5.64
N LEU A 57 8.42 -14.02 6.39
CA LEU A 57 9.61 -13.28 6.81
C LEU A 57 10.46 -12.86 5.62
N ILE A 58 10.75 -13.76 4.68
CA ILE A 58 11.51 -13.44 3.46
C ILE A 58 10.78 -12.38 2.65
N PHE A 59 9.48 -12.57 2.42
CA PHE A 59 8.66 -11.62 1.68
C PHE A 59 8.65 -10.24 2.35
N LEU A 60 8.52 -10.19 3.67
CA LEU A 60 8.55 -8.93 4.42
C LEU A 60 9.91 -8.25 4.32
N VAL A 61 11.02 -8.99 4.47
CA VAL A 61 12.37 -8.45 4.30
C VAL A 61 12.58 -7.91 2.89
N SER A 62 12.21 -8.69 1.87
CA SER A 62 12.28 -8.26 0.47
C SER A 62 11.43 -7.02 0.20
N LEU A 63 10.22 -6.94 0.77
CA LEU A 63 9.32 -5.81 0.59
C LEU A 63 9.85 -4.56 1.31
N VAL A 64 10.39 -4.69 2.52
CA VAL A 64 11.04 -3.58 3.23
C VAL A 64 12.26 -3.08 2.47
N LEU A 65 13.08 -3.99 1.95
CA LEU A 65 14.26 -3.64 1.16
C LEU A 65 13.86 -2.93 -0.14
N LEU A 66 12.82 -3.44 -0.82
CA LEU A 66 12.25 -2.83 -2.02
C LEU A 66 11.67 -1.45 -1.72
N MET A 67 10.89 -1.30 -0.65
CA MET A 67 10.33 -0.01 -0.25
C MET A 67 11.42 0.98 0.15
N THR A 68 12.47 0.54 0.84
CA THR A 68 13.63 1.38 1.16
C THR A 68 14.34 1.81 -0.11
N GLY A 69 14.53 0.89 -1.06
CA GLY A 69 15.07 1.18 -2.39
C GLY A 69 14.22 2.20 -3.14
N VAL A 70 12.90 1.98 -3.22
CA VAL A 70 11.96 2.91 -3.86
C VAL A 70 12.00 4.29 -3.18
N VAL A 71 11.85 4.38 -1.87
CA VAL A 71 11.83 5.67 -1.15
C VAL A 71 13.16 6.42 -1.30
N ARG A 72 14.30 5.73 -1.40
CA ARG A 72 15.60 6.38 -1.57
C ARG A 72 15.96 6.69 -3.02
N TYR A 73 15.60 5.82 -3.94
CA TYR A 73 15.98 5.89 -5.36
C TYR A 73 14.97 6.70 -6.19
N LEU A 74 13.68 6.51 -5.93
CA LEU A 74 12.61 7.15 -6.70
C LEU A 74 12.64 8.69 -6.63
N PRO A 75 12.82 9.38 -5.48
CA PRO A 75 12.83 10.85 -5.48
C PRO A 75 14.04 11.43 -6.24
N HIS A 76 15.16 10.72 -6.27
CA HIS A 76 16.34 11.14 -7.04
C HIS A 76 16.08 11.06 -8.55
N HIS A 77 15.39 10.01 -9.01
CA HIS A 77 15.05 9.86 -10.42
C HIS A 77 13.87 10.74 -10.85
N LEU A 78 12.90 10.95 -9.97
CA LEU A 78 11.75 11.80 -10.24
C LEU A 78 12.14 13.26 -10.44
N SER A 79 13.13 13.81 -9.70
CA SER A 79 13.54 15.21 -9.89
C SER A 79 14.15 15.47 -11.28
N VAL A 80 14.98 14.54 -11.77
CA VAL A 80 15.59 14.63 -13.11
C VAL A 80 14.55 14.46 -14.21
N MET A 81 13.63 13.50 -14.05
CA MET A 81 12.54 13.28 -15.01
C MET A 81 11.53 14.43 -14.99
N GLN A 82 11.23 14.99 -13.83
CA GLN A 82 10.32 16.12 -13.68
C GLN A 82 10.84 17.34 -14.44
N ARG A 83 12.13 17.68 -14.28
CA ARG A 83 12.74 18.82 -14.99
C ARG A 83 12.67 18.66 -16.52
N ARG A 84 12.92 17.45 -17.02
CA ARG A 84 12.79 17.14 -18.46
C ARG A 84 11.34 17.17 -18.93
N SER A 85 10.41 16.60 -18.16
CA SER A 85 8.99 16.60 -18.51
C SER A 85 8.39 18.01 -18.49
N ALA A 86 8.79 18.85 -17.53
CA ALA A 86 8.39 20.25 -17.46
C ALA A 86 8.91 21.05 -18.67
N TYR A 87 10.13 20.79 -19.13
CA TYR A 87 10.67 21.38 -20.36
C TYR A 87 9.81 21.01 -21.58
N TYR A 88 9.43 19.74 -21.72
CA TYR A 88 8.61 19.29 -22.85
C TYR A 88 7.13 19.71 -22.78
N LEU A 89 6.56 19.83 -21.58
CA LEU A 89 5.16 20.21 -21.38
C LEU A 89 4.95 21.73 -21.41
N TRP A 90 5.87 22.51 -20.82
CA TRP A 90 5.69 23.94 -20.60
C TRP A 90 6.52 24.80 -21.56
N GLY A 91 7.52 24.22 -22.23
CA GLY A 91 8.29 24.87 -23.29
C GLY A 91 9.13 26.08 -22.87
N ASN A 92 9.23 26.41 -21.57
CA ASN A 92 9.97 27.57 -21.10
C ASN A 92 10.52 27.38 -19.67
N GLU A 93 11.84 27.47 -19.51
CA GLU A 93 12.57 27.30 -18.24
C GLU A 93 12.59 28.60 -17.37
N ASN A 94 11.64 29.52 -17.56
CA ASN A 94 11.76 30.89 -17.02
C ASN A 94 10.83 31.27 -15.86
N ASP A 95 9.83 30.47 -15.47
CA ASP A 95 8.89 30.90 -14.43
C ASP A 95 9.37 30.62 -12.99
N GLU A 96 10.32 29.71 -12.79
CA GLU A 96 10.86 29.41 -11.45
C GLU A 96 11.75 30.54 -10.90
N GLY A 97 12.41 31.31 -11.77
CA GLY A 97 13.11 32.55 -11.39
C GLY A 97 12.16 33.69 -11.03
N TRP A 98 10.97 33.75 -11.63
CA TRP A 98 10.01 34.83 -11.43
C TRP A 98 9.34 34.77 -10.06
N VAL A 99 8.97 33.57 -9.61
CA VAL A 99 8.36 33.36 -8.28
C VAL A 99 9.37 33.63 -7.16
N LEU A 100 10.60 33.13 -7.29
CA LEU A 100 11.66 33.39 -6.31
C LEU A 100 12.06 34.87 -6.25
N HIS A 101 12.11 35.55 -7.40
CA HIS A 101 12.35 36.99 -7.46
C HIS A 101 11.22 37.78 -6.78
N TRP A 102 9.95 37.40 -7.00
CA TRP A 102 8.81 38.08 -6.38
C TRP A 102 8.79 37.92 -4.84
N ILE A 103 9.12 36.73 -4.35
CA ILE A 103 9.23 36.44 -2.91
C ILE A 103 10.39 37.24 -2.29
N GLY A 104 11.57 37.26 -2.93
CA GLY A 104 12.71 38.05 -2.46
C GLY A 104 12.40 39.54 -2.39
N LYS A 105 11.67 40.08 -3.37
CA LYS A 105 11.23 41.48 -3.40
C LYS A 105 10.21 41.80 -2.31
N ALA A 106 9.27 40.90 -2.01
CA ALA A 106 8.27 41.10 -0.95
C ALA A 106 8.92 41.15 0.45
N ILE A 107 9.91 40.28 0.70
CA ILE A 107 10.65 40.23 1.97
C ILE A 107 11.51 41.50 2.14
N GLY A 108 12.23 41.90 1.09
CA GLY A 108 13.03 43.13 1.12
C GLY A 108 12.20 44.39 1.34
N SER A 109 11.02 44.48 0.71
CA SER A 109 10.10 45.61 0.92
C SER A 109 9.55 45.69 2.34
N SER A 110 9.37 44.55 3.02
CA SER A 110 8.83 44.49 4.38
C SER A 110 9.86 44.93 5.43
N ALA A 111 11.15 44.63 5.18
CA ALA A 111 12.24 45.06 6.05
C ALA A 111 12.47 46.58 6.03
N VAL A 112 12.34 47.22 4.86
CA VAL A 112 12.53 48.68 4.71
C VAL A 112 11.43 49.48 5.43
N THR A 113 10.21 48.96 5.50
CA THR A 113 9.10 49.60 6.25
C THR A 113 9.18 49.41 7.77
N ALA A 114 10.00 48.49 8.27
CA ALA A 114 10.15 48.24 9.70
C ALA A 114 11.23 49.10 10.37
N GLU A 115 12.05 49.81 9.60
CA GLU A 115 13.11 50.71 10.07
C GLU A 115 12.76 52.21 10.00
N LEU A 116 11.48 52.55 9.77
CA LEU A 116 10.92 53.92 9.82
C LEU A 116 9.98 54.06 11.02
#